data_AF-A0A930RSS5-F1
#
_entry.id   AF-A0A930RSS5-F1
#
_cell.length_a   1.000
_cell.length_b   1.000
_cell.length_c   1.000
_cell.angle_alpha   90.00
_cell.angle_beta   90.00
_cell.angle_gamma   90.00
#
_symmetry.space_group_name_H-M   'P 1'
#
loop_
_entity.id
_entity.type
_entity.pdbx_description
1 polymer ?
#
loop_
_entity_poly.entity_id
_entity_poly.type
_entity_poly.pdbx_seq_one_letter_code
_entity_poly.pdbx_strand_id
1 'polypeptide(L)'
;MKALEDYIAFDLEFNQYEGAYQIIQVSAVRFTDGKEVDHYDSYVYTDKPLKSFINGLTGITQDKIQNAPQIEQVLSEFKDFVGDRPLIGYNAKKSDLPIL
;
A
#
# COMPACT_ATOMS: atom_id res chain seq x y z
N MET A 1 14.10 -17.31 18.41
CA MET A 1 13.46 -16.60 17.28
C MET A 1 14.57 -16.20 16.32
N LYS A 2 14.42 -16.45 15.02
CA LYS A 2 15.35 -15.93 14.00
C LYS A 2 14.90 -14.51 13.66
N ALA A 3 15.77 -13.52 13.81
CA ALA A 3 15.48 -12.18 13.34
C ALA A 3 15.48 -12.18 11.80
N LEU A 4 14.53 -11.48 11.20
CA LEU A 4 14.59 -11.19 9.77
C LEU A 4 15.61 -10.08 9.58
N GLU A 5 16.69 -10.38 8.86
CA GLU A 5 17.78 -9.43 8.59
C GLU A 5 17.44 -8.50 7.44
N ASP A 6 16.76 -8.97 6.38
CA ASP A 6 16.26 -8.15 5.26
C ASP A 6 14.76 -8.45 5.04
N TYR A 7 13.91 -7.43 5.11
CA TYR A 7 12.46 -7.56 4.96
C TYR A 7 11.81 -6.25 4.51
N ILE A 8 10.56 -6.34 4.07
CA ILE A 8 9.74 -5.21 3.67
C ILE A 8 8.58 -5.08 4.65
N ALA A 9 8.47 -3.92 5.30
CA ALA A 9 7.24 -3.54 5.98
C ALA A 9 6.33 -2.81 4.98
N PHE A 10 5.04 -3.11 4.93
CA PHE A 10 4.12 -2.45 4.01
C PHE A 10 2.75 -2.19 4.65
N ASP A 11 2.02 -1.27 4.05
CA ASP A 11 0.65 -0.88 4.41
C ASP A 11 -0.10 -0.40 3.16
N LEU A 12 -1.41 -0.63 3.13
CA LEU A 12 -2.29 -0.21 2.04
C LEU A 12 -3.42 0.67 2.57
N GLU A 13 -3.70 1.78 1.87
CA GLU A 13 -4.94 2.51 2.06
C GLU A 13 -5.91 2.18 0.95
N PHE A 14 -7.19 1.96 1.30
CA PHE A 14 -8.20 1.57 0.34
C PHE A 14 -9.58 2.16 0.65
N ASN A 15 -10.39 2.30 -0.40
CA ASN A 15 -11.80 2.61 -0.34
C ASN A 15 -12.62 1.38 -0.77
N GLN A 16 -13.92 1.39 -0.47
CA GLN A 16 -14.86 0.42 -1.02
C GLN A 16 -15.96 1.13 -1.81
N TYR A 17 -16.17 0.70 -3.04
CA TYR A 17 -17.24 1.18 -3.92
C TYR A 17 -18.02 -0.02 -4.48
N GLU A 18 -19.34 -0.04 -4.24
CA GLU A 18 -20.24 -1.12 -4.69
C GLU A 18 -19.77 -2.55 -4.35
N GLY A 19 -19.13 -2.72 -3.19
CA GLY A 19 -18.63 -4.02 -2.73
C GLY A 19 -17.26 -4.41 -3.28
N ALA A 20 -16.67 -3.61 -4.18
CA ALA A 20 -15.30 -3.78 -4.65
C ALA A 20 -14.33 -2.89 -3.85
N TYR A 21 -13.12 -3.40 -3.61
CA TYR A 21 -12.03 -2.64 -3.02
C TYR A 21 -11.33 -1.79 -4.08
N GLN A 22 -10.90 -0.60 -3.70
CA GLN A 22 -10.14 0.35 -4.51
C GLN A 22 -8.93 0.76 -3.69
N ILE A 23 -7.76 0.20 -3.99
CA ILE A 23 -6.52 0.66 -3.35
C ILE A 23 -6.28 2.10 -3.80
N ILE A 24 -5.95 2.98 -2.85
CA ILE A 24 -5.73 4.42 -3.06
C ILE A 24 -4.33 4.87 -2.62
N GLN A 25 -3.59 4.02 -1.89
CA GLN A 25 -2.16 4.19 -1.60
C GLN A 25 -1.49 2.83 -1.36
N VAL A 26 -0.23 2.72 -1.77
CA VAL A 26 0.67 1.62 -1.43
C VAL A 26 1.95 2.22 -0.84
N SER A 27 2.31 1.79 0.36
CA SER A 27 3.52 2.25 1.05
C SER A 27 4.33 1.06 1.54
N ALA A 28 5.65 1.16 1.42
CA ALA A 28 6.57 0.10 1.79
C ALA A 28 7.92 0.65 2.23
N VAL A 29 8.53 -0.01 3.21
CA VAL A 29 9.85 0.34 3.74
C VAL A 29 10.70 -0.92 3.80
N ARG A 30 11.90 -0.85 3.24
CA ARG A 30 12.89 -1.91 3.34
C ARG A 30 13.74 -1.72 4.57
N PHE A 31 13.86 -2.80 5.34
CA PHE A 31 14.73 -2.86 6.50
C PHE A 31 15.88 -3.83 6.25
N THR A 32 17.10 -3.42 6.60
CA THR A 32 18.26 -4.30 6.72
C THR A 32 18.89 -4.13 8.10
N ASP A 33 19.09 -5.22 8.84
CA ASP A 33 19.61 -5.23 10.22
C ASP A 33 18.84 -4.27 11.17
N GLY A 34 17.52 -4.23 10.99
CA GLY A 34 16.62 -3.37 11.77
C GLY A 34 16.72 -1.88 11.44
N LYS A 35 17.43 -1.50 10.38
CA LYS A 35 17.52 -0.11 9.89
C LYS A 35 16.76 0.04 8.59
N GLU A 36 16.03 1.13 8.46
CA GLU A 36 15.47 1.54 7.18
C GLU A 36 16.60 1.84 6.19
N VAL A 37 16.52 1.25 5.00
CA VAL A 37 17.53 1.41 3.94
C VAL A 37 16.93 1.91 2.63
N ASP A 38 15.61 1.78 2.44
CA ASP A 38 14.90 2.24 1.25
C ASP A 38 13.39 2.33 1.51
N HIS A 39 12.66 3.08 0.70
CA HIS A 39 11.19 3.16 0.78
C HIS A 39 10.55 3.32 -0.60
N TYR A 40 9.29 2.87 -0.69
CA TYR A 40 8.39 3.09 -1.80
C TYR A 40 7.09 3.67 -1.26
N ASP A 41 6.60 4.75 -1.87
CA ASP A 41 5.32 5.35 -1.52
C ASP A 41 4.65 5.87 -2.79
N SER A 42 3.41 5.45 -3.01
CA SER A 42 2.65 5.87 -4.18
C SER A 42 1.16 5.91 -3.89
N TYR A 43 0.52 7.01 -4.29
CA TYR A 43 -0.93 7.06 -4.42
C TYR A 43 -1.37 6.23 -5.63
N VAL A 44 -2.61 5.75 -5.56
CA VAL A 44 -3.24 5.02 -6.66
C VAL A 44 -4.46 5.79 -7.14
N TYR A 45 -4.55 6.00 -8.45
CA TYR A 45 -5.71 6.58 -9.08
C TYR A 45 -6.90 5.63 -9.04
N THR A 46 -8.06 6.17 -8.68
CA THR A 46 -9.36 5.55 -8.96
C THR A 46 -10.34 6.63 -9.42
N ASP A 47 -11.17 6.29 -10.40
CA ASP A 47 -12.28 7.12 -10.86
C ASP A 47 -13.52 7.01 -9.93
N LYS A 48 -13.47 6.10 -8.95
CA LYS A 48 -14.57 5.85 -8.02
C LYS A 48 -14.57 6.88 -6.89
N PRO A 49 -15.75 7.38 -6.49
CA PRO A 49 -15.83 8.36 -5.41
C PRO A 49 -15.35 7.77 -4.09
N LEU A 50 -14.47 8.52 -3.41
CA LEU A 50 -14.01 8.17 -2.08
C LEU A 50 -15.06 8.50 -1.01
N LYS A 51 -15.32 7.56 -0.09
CA LYS A 51 -16.22 7.78 1.04
C LYS A 51 -15.65 8.83 1.97
N SER A 52 -16.48 9.78 2.42
CA SER A 52 -16.07 10.83 3.38
C SER A 52 -15.37 10.28 4.63
N PHE A 53 -15.81 9.14 5.15
CA PHE A 53 -15.15 8.47 6.27
C PHE A 53 -13.71 8.07 5.95
N ILE A 54 -13.45 7.51 4.76
CA ILE A 54 -12.12 7.13 4.31
C ILE A 54 -11.23 8.36 4.13
N ASN A 55 -11.77 9.45 3.58
CA ASN A 55 -11.03 10.72 3.48
C ASN A 55 -10.64 11.26 4.87
N GLY A 56 -11.54 11.15 5.85
CA GLY A 56 -11.26 11.58 7.23
C GLY A 56 -10.27 10.70 7.97
N LEU A 57 -10.29 9.38 7.70
CA LEU A 57 -9.39 8.40 8.32
C LEU A 57 -7.96 8.51 7.77
N THR A 58 -7.84 8.58 6.44
CA THR A 58 -6.55 8.49 5.72
C THR A 58 -5.98 9.87 5.35
N GLY A 59 -6.82 10.90 5.29
CA GLY A 59 -6.46 12.21 4.75
C GLY A 59 -6.30 12.23 3.23
N ILE A 60 -6.64 11.16 2.52
CA ILE A 60 -6.55 11.05 1.07
C ILE A 60 -7.86 11.59 0.45
N THR A 61 -7.75 12.52 -0.49
CA THR A 61 -8.89 13.11 -1.20
C THR A 61 -8.82 12.76 -2.68
N GLN A 62 -9.97 12.88 -3.38
CA GLN A 62 -10.02 12.67 -4.83
C GLN A 62 -8.99 13.55 -5.57
N ASP A 63 -8.81 14.78 -5.12
CA ASP A 63 -7.84 15.72 -5.71
C ASP A 63 -6.39 15.27 -5.54
N LYS A 64 -6.05 14.56 -4.46
CA LYS A 64 -4.69 14.03 -4.24
C LYS A 64 -4.36 12.90 -5.22
N ILE A 65 -5.36 12.08 -5.57
CA ILE A 65 -5.17 10.89 -6.41
C ILE A 65 -5.49 11.13 -7.89
N GLN A 66 -5.97 12.32 -8.28
CA GLN A 66 -6.43 12.58 -9.65
C GLN A 66 -5.34 12.41 -10.73
N ASN A 67 -4.07 12.64 -10.36
CA ASN A 67 -2.91 12.50 -11.22
C ASN A 67 -2.01 11.32 -10.82
N ALA A 68 -2.48 10.47 -9.90
CA ALA A 68 -1.74 9.30 -9.47
C ALA A 68 -1.66 8.25 -10.59
N PRO A 69 -0.66 7.36 -10.56
CA PRO A 69 -0.61 6.21 -11.47
C PRO A 69 -1.79 5.26 -11.27
N GLN A 70 -2.09 4.48 -12.32
CA GLN A 70 -3.07 3.39 -12.25
C GLN A 70 -2.54 2.24 -11.39
N ILE A 71 -3.45 1.44 -10.83
CA ILE A 71 -3.10 0.36 -9.90
C ILE A 71 -2.12 -0.65 -10.50
N GLU A 72 -2.22 -0.96 -11.79
CA GLU A 72 -1.34 -1.92 -12.45
C GLU A 72 0.13 -1.47 -12.44
N GLN A 73 0.36 -0.17 -12.63
CA GLN A 73 1.71 0.40 -12.57
C GLN A 73 2.23 0.36 -11.13
N VAL A 74 1.43 0.79 -10.16
CA VAL A 74 1.82 0.82 -8.74
C VAL A 74 2.14 -0.58 -8.22
N LEU A 75 1.32 -1.58 -8.54
CA LEU A 75 1.58 -2.96 -8.13
C LEU A 75 2.82 -3.55 -8.81
N SER A 76 3.11 -3.16 -10.06
CA SER A 76 4.35 -3.57 -10.73
C SER A 76 5.57 -2.99 -10.03
N GLU A 77 5.58 -1.68 -9.77
CA GLU A 77 6.67 -0.99 -9.07
C GLU A 77 6.86 -1.52 -7.64
N PHE A 78 5.76 -1.72 -6.91
CA PHE A 78 5.79 -2.31 -5.56
C PHE A 78 6.35 -3.72 -5.60
N LYS A 79 5.96 -4.56 -6.56
CA LYS A 79 6.50 -5.91 -6.72
C LYS A 79 8.02 -5.88 -6.98
N ASP A 80 8.48 -4.97 -7.82
CA ASP A 80 9.91 -4.81 -8.12
C ASP A 80 10.68 -4.34 -6.88
N PHE A 81 10.11 -3.42 -6.09
CA PHE A 81 10.66 -2.98 -4.80
C PHE A 81 10.77 -4.13 -3.79
N VAL A 82 9.72 -4.95 -3.68
CA VAL A 82 9.68 -6.07 -2.74
C VAL A 82 10.67 -7.18 -3.12
N GLY A 83 10.66 -7.60 -4.38
CA GLY A 83 11.43 -8.75 -4.86
C GLY A 83 11.09 -10.03 -4.11
N ASP A 84 12.10 -10.81 -3.72
CA ASP A 84 11.93 -12.08 -3.00
C ASP A 84 11.94 -11.92 -1.46
N ARG A 85 11.83 -10.69 -0.95
CA ARG A 85 11.95 -10.40 0.48
C ARG A 85 10.66 -10.73 1.23
N PRO A 86 10.75 -11.14 2.50
CA PRO A 86 9.57 -11.30 3.34
C PRO A 86 8.79 -10.00 3.48
N LEU A 87 7.48 -10.07 3.29
CA LEU A 87 6.54 -8.98 3.57
C LEU A 87 6.01 -9.06 4.99
N ILE A 88 5.98 -7.92 5.67
CA ILE A 88 5.46 -7.76 7.02
C ILE A 88 4.45 -6.62 7.01
N GLY A 89 3.25 -6.87 7.54
CA GLY A 89 2.24 -5.83 7.73
C GLY A 89 1.44 -6.13 8.99
N TYR A 90 0.92 -5.08 9.63
CA TYR A 90 0.12 -5.24 10.83
C TYR A 90 -1.27 -5.77 10.47
N ASN A 91 -1.64 -6.95 10.98
CA ASN A 91 -2.91 -7.61 10.65
C ASN A 91 -3.14 -7.84 9.13
N ALA A 92 -2.06 -7.88 8.34
CA ALA A 92 -2.13 -7.93 6.88
C ALA A 92 -2.95 -9.10 6.32
N LYS A 93 -2.95 -10.26 7.01
CA LYS A 93 -3.77 -11.42 6.61
C LYS A 93 -5.28 -11.14 6.58
N LYS A 94 -5.76 -10.17 7.36
CA LYS A 94 -7.19 -9.82 7.42
C LYS A 94 -7.52 -8.53 6.67
N SER A 95 -6.55 -7.64 6.50
CA SER A 95 -6.75 -6.30 5.93
C SER A 95 -6.20 -6.23 4.51
N ASP A 96 -4.87 -6.24 4.37
CA ASP A 96 -4.17 -5.91 3.13
C ASP A 96 -4.09 -7.08 2.13
N LEU A 97 -3.71 -8.27 2.60
CA LEU A 97 -3.48 -9.43 1.74
C LEU A 97 -4.73 -9.93 0.98
N PRO A 98 -5.97 -9.80 1.50
CA PRO A 98 -7.17 -10.13 0.73
C PRO A 98 -7.45 -9.21 -0.45
N ILE A 99 -6.83 -8.02 -0.51
CA ILE A 99 -7.10 -7.01 -1.54
C ILE A 99 -5.89 -6.73 -2.44
N LEU A 100 -4.70 -7.22 -2.05
CA LEU A 100 -3.45 -7.19 -2.80
C LEU A 100 -3.36 -8.37 -3.78
#